data_AF-A0A8B8GL18-F1
#
_entry.id   AF-A0A8B8GL18-F1
#
_cell.length_a   1.000
_cell.length_b   1.000
_cell.length_c   1.000
_cell.angle_alpha   90.00
_cell.angle_beta   90.00
_cell.angle_gamma   90.00
#
_symmetry.space_group_name_H-M   'P 1'
#
loop_
_entity.id
_entity.type
_entity.pdbx_description
1 polymer ?
#
loop_
_entity_poly.entity_id
_entity_poly.type
_entity_poly.pdbx_seq_one_letter_code
_entity_poly.pdbx_strand_id
1 'polypeptide(L)'
;MNRQWLVYLEECAKLFCYVCKLFKRQLCQSGFDDWVHTSKRLAKHENSMERKNALCTLSIRASTLKRIDQEIVLQHNKEVEYWRNVLKRVIEGIKFISIRGLPFFGDDEKLNSDRNGNFLGILELISKFDPFLENHLSQFRNKGPGNINYISSLTVRQIIDQMASKVLNHIVTEIKKVKYFGLIVDSTPDIELIC
;
A
#
# COMPACT_ATOMS: atom_id res chain seq x y z
N MET A 1 -18.67 -5.42 17.53
CA MET A 1 -19.09 -4.02 17.29
C MET A 1 -17.99 -3.10 17.79
N ASN A 2 -17.32 -2.37 16.90
CA ASN A 2 -16.20 -1.49 17.26
C ASN A 2 -16.72 -0.06 17.47
N ARG A 3 -16.65 0.46 18.70
CA ARG A 3 -17.11 1.83 19.03
C ARG A 3 -15.99 2.83 18.76
N GLN A 4 -15.86 3.26 17.52
CA GLN A 4 -14.81 4.22 17.08
C GLN A 4 -14.85 5.59 17.80
N TRP A 5 -15.95 5.90 18.50
CA TRP A 5 -16.14 7.17 19.21
C TRP A 5 -15.64 7.17 20.66
N LEU A 6 -15.27 6.00 21.18
CA LEU A 6 -14.86 5.81 22.57
C LEU A 6 -13.32 5.83 22.66
N VAL A 7 -12.80 6.67 23.55
CA VAL A 7 -11.36 6.81 23.79
C VAL A 7 -11.09 6.54 25.27
N TYR A 8 -10.08 5.72 25.55
CA TYR A 8 -9.58 5.48 26.89
C TYR A 8 -8.38 6.38 27.16
N LEU A 9 -8.34 7.02 28.32
CA LEU A 9 -7.20 7.81 28.78
C LEU A 9 -6.56 7.11 29.98
N GLU A 10 -5.31 6.66 29.81
CA GLU A 10 -4.57 5.89 30.83
C GLU A 10 -4.29 6.71 32.09
N GLU A 11 -3.92 7.98 31.95
CA GLU A 11 -3.54 8.88 33.06
C GLU A 11 -4.66 9.05 34.10
N CYS A 12 -5.92 8.97 33.67
CA CYS A 12 -7.08 9.12 34.54
C CYS A 12 -7.87 7.82 34.71
N ALA A 13 -7.42 6.72 34.08
CA ALA A 13 -8.13 5.43 34.01
C ALA A 13 -9.63 5.57 33.65
N LYS A 14 -9.94 6.36 32.61
CA LYS A 14 -11.32 6.74 32.28
C LYS A 14 -11.65 6.68 30.79
N LEU A 15 -12.91 6.39 30.49
CA LEU A 15 -13.48 6.39 29.15
C LEU A 15 -14.13 7.74 28.82
N PHE A 16 -13.93 8.18 27.58
CA PHE A 16 -14.50 9.42 27.05
C PHE A 16 -15.12 9.20 25.67
N CYS A 17 -16.18 9.94 25.38
CA CYS A 17 -16.66 10.09 24.01
C CYS A 17 -15.98 11.33 23.41
N TYR A 18 -15.06 11.15 22.46
CA TYR A 18 -14.33 12.29 21.90
C TYR A 18 -15.27 13.27 21.18
N VAL A 19 -16.30 12.77 20.50
CA VAL A 19 -17.28 13.59 19.79
C VAL A 19 -18.03 14.48 20.78
N CYS A 20 -18.47 13.93 21.91
CA CYS A 20 -19.13 14.71 22.94
C CYS A 20 -18.14 15.67 23.60
N LYS A 21 -16.90 15.28 23.88
CA LYS A 21 -15.86 16.17 24.45
C LYS A 21 -15.61 17.40 23.58
N LEU A 22 -15.62 17.24 22.25
CA LEU A 22 -15.40 18.32 21.29
C LEU A 22 -16.57 19.30 21.18
N PHE A 23 -17.82 18.82 21.28
CA PHE A 23 -19.00 19.63 20.95
C PHE A 23 -19.98 19.87 22.12
N LYS A 24 -19.81 19.22 23.29
CA LYS A 24 -20.63 19.41 24.50
C LYS A 24 -19.85 19.18 25.81
N ARG A 25 -20.33 19.76 26.92
CA ARG A 25 -19.64 19.71 28.24
C ARG A 25 -20.09 18.57 29.18
N GLN A 26 -21.30 18.03 29.04
CA GLN A 26 -21.95 17.29 30.14
C GLN A 26 -21.58 15.81 30.35
N LEU A 27 -21.04 15.09 29.37
CA LEU A 27 -20.62 13.68 29.54
C LEU A 27 -19.10 13.48 29.55
N CYS A 28 -18.34 14.58 29.50
CA CYS A 28 -16.94 14.56 29.11
C CYS A 28 -16.02 15.42 29.98
N GLN A 29 -16.53 16.06 31.03
CA GLN A 29 -15.66 16.75 31.99
C GLN A 29 -14.94 15.77 32.92
N SER A 30 -15.67 14.82 33.52
CA SER A 30 -15.12 13.93 34.55
C SER A 30 -14.70 12.54 34.07
N GLY A 31 -15.09 12.13 32.85
CA GLY A 31 -14.84 10.79 32.30
C GLY A 31 -15.71 9.71 32.93
N PHE A 32 -15.67 8.50 32.37
CA PHE A 32 -16.43 7.35 32.85
C PHE A 32 -15.48 6.27 33.42
N ASP A 33 -15.68 5.89 34.67
CA ASP A 33 -14.85 4.97 35.47
C ASP A 33 -15.63 3.78 36.08
N ASP A 34 -16.96 3.75 35.94
CA ASP A 34 -17.80 2.67 36.47
C ASP A 34 -17.78 1.44 35.55
N TRP A 35 -16.70 0.67 35.65
CA TRP A 35 -16.44 -0.48 34.80
C TRP A 35 -17.57 -1.53 34.82
N VAL A 36 -18.23 -1.69 35.97
CA VAL A 36 -19.31 -2.68 36.17
C VAL A 36 -20.54 -2.36 35.33
N HIS A 37 -20.89 -1.07 35.20
CA HIS A 37 -22.08 -0.64 34.46
C HIS A 37 -21.78 -0.07 33.07
N THR A 38 -20.55 -0.24 32.58
CA THR A 38 -20.05 0.32 31.31
C THR A 38 -20.99 0.06 30.16
N SER A 39 -21.34 -1.20 29.90
CA SER A 39 -22.14 -1.58 28.72
C SER A 39 -23.52 -0.90 28.72
N LYS A 40 -24.19 -0.84 29.89
CA LYS A 40 -25.52 -0.26 30.02
C LYS A 40 -25.47 1.26 29.91
N ARG A 41 -24.46 1.91 30.50
CA ARG A 41 -24.29 3.37 30.42
C ARG A 41 -23.83 3.83 29.03
N LEU A 42 -22.94 3.08 28.37
CA LEU A 42 -22.55 3.35 26.99
C LEU A 42 -23.75 3.22 26.04
N ALA A 43 -24.59 2.19 26.20
CA ALA A 43 -25.79 2.03 25.39
C ALA A 43 -26.80 3.19 25.60
N LYS A 44 -26.98 3.66 26.84
CA LYS A 44 -27.80 4.85 27.14
C LYS A 44 -27.21 6.11 26.52
N HIS A 45 -25.90 6.30 26.64
CA HIS A 45 -25.20 7.44 26.07
C HIS A 45 -25.27 7.45 24.53
N GLU A 46 -25.05 6.31 23.89
CA GLU A 46 -25.11 6.13 22.44
C GLU A 46 -26.48 6.54 21.87
N ASN A 47 -27.55 6.29 22.63
CA ASN A 47 -28.91 6.64 22.26
C ASN A 47 -29.37 8.03 22.75
N SER A 48 -28.54 8.74 23.50
CA SER A 48 -28.90 10.02 24.10
C SER A 48 -29.01 11.13 23.04
N MET A 49 -29.89 12.10 23.28
CA MET A 49 -30.10 13.22 22.35
C MET A 49 -28.84 14.09 22.24
N GLU A 50 -28.06 14.19 23.32
CA GLU A 50 -26.80 14.92 23.36
C GLU A 50 -25.77 14.29 22.43
N ARG A 51 -25.64 12.96 22.44
CA ARG A 51 -24.74 12.22 21.56
C ARG A 51 -25.15 12.39 20.10
N LYS A 52 -26.44 12.26 19.80
CA LYS A 52 -26.99 12.44 18.44
C LYS A 52 -26.77 13.86 17.93
N ASN A 53 -27.01 14.87 18.77
CA ASN A 53 -26.75 16.26 18.43
C ASN A 53 -25.26 16.54 18.18
N ALA A 54 -24.36 16.01 19.02
CA ALA A 54 -22.92 16.16 18.82
C ALA A 54 -22.42 15.46 17.53
N LEU A 55 -22.99 14.29 17.17
CA LEU A 55 -22.75 13.66 15.88
C LEU A 55 -23.25 14.49 14.71
N CYS A 56 -24.46 15.04 14.83
CA CYS A 56 -25.04 15.88 13.80
C CYS A 56 -24.15 17.12 13.56
N THR A 57 -23.71 17.79 14.63
CA THR A 57 -22.76 18.91 14.53
C THR A 57 -21.44 18.50 13.90
N LEU A 58 -20.85 17.37 14.30
CA LEU A 58 -19.63 16.86 13.68
C LEU A 58 -19.83 16.57 12.19
N SER A 59 -20.92 15.90 11.82
CA SER A 59 -21.25 15.54 10.45
C SER A 59 -21.45 16.77 9.56
N ILE A 60 -22.23 17.75 10.05
CA ILE A 60 -22.46 19.02 9.34
C ILE A 60 -21.15 19.77 9.17
N ARG A 61 -20.31 19.88 10.21
CA ARG A 61 -19.01 20.55 10.09
C ARG A 61 -18.08 19.82 9.12
N ALA A 62 -18.07 18.49 9.13
CA ALA A 62 -17.28 17.70 8.21
C ALA A 62 -17.74 17.88 6.75
N SER A 63 -19.05 18.04 6.50
CA SER A 63 -19.59 18.26 5.15
C SER A 63 -19.48 19.71 4.66
N THR A 64 -19.72 20.69 5.53
CA THR A 64 -19.95 22.09 5.13
C THR A 64 -18.66 22.92 5.12
N LEU A 65 -17.75 22.69 6.06
CA LEU A 65 -16.55 23.53 6.20
C LEU A 65 -15.35 22.98 5.42
N LYS A 66 -15.47 21.77 4.85
CA LYS A 66 -14.35 20.94 4.39
C LYS A 66 -13.37 20.68 5.54
N ARG A 67 -12.70 19.53 5.55
CA ARG A 67 -11.66 19.33 6.59
C ARG A 67 -10.46 20.20 6.26
N ILE A 68 -9.77 20.73 7.27
CA ILE A 68 -8.52 21.52 7.06
C ILE A 68 -7.50 20.69 6.27
N ASP A 69 -7.46 19.38 6.50
CA ASP A 69 -6.59 18.44 5.80
C ASP A 69 -7.14 17.95 4.46
N GLN A 70 -8.29 18.44 3.98
CA GLN A 70 -8.88 17.94 2.74
C GLN A 70 -7.94 18.10 1.55
N GLU A 71 -7.25 19.25 1.44
CA GLU A 71 -6.29 19.47 0.37
C GLU A 71 -5.07 18.55 0.50
N ILE A 72 -4.57 18.34 1.71
CA ILE A 72 -3.46 17.41 2.00
C ILE A 72 -3.86 15.98 1.64
N VAL A 73 -5.06 15.54 2.02
CA VAL A 73 -5.58 14.20 1.70
C VAL A 73 -5.75 14.03 0.19
N LEU A 74 -6.24 15.06 -0.52
CA LEU A 74 -6.36 15.03 -1.97
C LEU A 74 -5.00 14.92 -2.64
N GLN A 75 -4.00 15.69 -2.19
CA GLN A 75 -2.64 15.62 -2.72
C GLN A 75 -2.03 14.24 -2.47
N HIS A 76 -2.14 13.72 -1.25
CA HIS A 76 -1.65 12.39 -0.90
C HIS A 76 -2.27 11.29 -1.78
N ASN A 77 -3.59 11.34 -1.99
CA ASN A 77 -4.27 10.36 -2.84
C ASN A 77 -3.82 10.43 -4.30
N LYS A 78 -3.56 11.64 -4.83
CA LYS A 78 -3.00 11.82 -6.18
C LYS A 78 -1.60 11.20 -6.30
N GLU A 79 -0.75 11.38 -5.29
CA GLU A 79 0.59 10.77 -5.26
C GLU A 79 0.52 9.24 -5.18
N VAL A 80 -0.37 8.69 -4.34
CA VAL A 80 -0.61 7.24 -4.25
C VAL A 80 -1.08 6.68 -5.60
N GLU A 81 -2.00 7.36 -6.26
CA GLU A 81 -2.50 6.96 -7.57
C GLU A 81 -1.42 7.03 -8.64
N TYR A 82 -0.59 8.09 -8.64
CA TYR A 82 0.56 8.22 -9.52
C TYR A 82 1.50 7.02 -9.40
N TRP A 83 1.96 6.70 -8.18
CA TRP A 83 2.90 5.59 -7.97
C TRP A 83 2.29 4.22 -8.25
N ARG A 84 0.99 4.02 -7.98
CA ARG A 84 0.28 2.81 -8.40
C ARG A 84 0.29 2.65 -9.92
N ASN A 85 0.12 3.73 -10.67
CA ASN A 85 0.16 3.68 -12.12
C ASN A 85 1.56 3.39 -12.67
N VAL A 86 2.63 3.86 -12.02
CA VAL A 86 4.01 3.45 -12.34
C VAL A 86 4.20 1.96 -12.07
N LEU A 87 3.86 1.49 -10.87
CA LEU A 87 4.04 0.10 -10.45
C LEU A 87 3.30 -0.90 -11.35
N LYS A 88 2.09 -0.57 -11.82
CA LYS A 88 1.34 -1.41 -12.77
C LYS A 88 2.18 -1.72 -14.02
N ARG A 89 2.81 -0.71 -14.62
CA ARG A 89 3.61 -0.87 -15.84
C ARG A 89 4.89 -1.65 -15.59
N VAL A 90 5.55 -1.37 -14.46
CA VAL A 90 6.72 -2.13 -14.01
C VAL A 90 6.39 -3.62 -13.85
N ILE A 91 5.28 -3.94 -13.18
CA ILE A 91 4.84 -5.33 -13.00
C ILE A 91 4.52 -6.01 -14.34
N GLU A 92 3.85 -5.32 -15.26
CA GLU A 92 3.56 -5.89 -16.58
C GLU A 92 4.85 -6.13 -17.39
N GLY A 93 5.83 -5.22 -17.32
CA GLY A 93 7.16 -5.44 -17.89
C GLY A 93 7.87 -6.65 -17.28
N ILE A 94 7.84 -6.79 -15.95
CA ILE A 94 8.41 -7.94 -15.24
C ILE A 94 7.76 -9.24 -15.70
N LYS A 95 6.42 -9.30 -15.73
CA LYS A 95 5.68 -10.48 -16.18
C LYS A 95 6.04 -10.86 -17.61
N PHE A 96 6.09 -9.87 -18.51
CA PHE A 96 6.39 -10.10 -19.93
C PHE A 96 7.73 -10.80 -20.12
N ILE A 97 8.76 -10.34 -19.40
CA ILE A 97 10.12 -10.88 -19.43
C ILE A 97 10.16 -12.26 -18.77
N SER A 98 9.54 -12.39 -17.59
CA SER A 98 9.50 -13.63 -16.81
C SER A 98 8.92 -14.80 -17.61
N ILE A 99 7.78 -14.58 -18.26
CA ILE A 99 7.07 -15.61 -19.04
C ILE A 99 7.91 -16.11 -20.22
N ARG A 100 8.81 -15.27 -20.73
CA ARG A 100 9.66 -15.57 -21.89
C ARG A 100 11.05 -16.06 -21.52
N GLY A 101 11.39 -16.10 -20.23
CA GLY A 101 12.73 -16.46 -19.76
C GLY A 101 13.82 -15.52 -20.24
N LEU A 102 13.49 -14.24 -20.49
CA LEU A 102 14.46 -13.25 -20.96
C LEU A 102 15.30 -12.69 -19.79
N PRO A 103 16.58 -12.37 -19.98
CA PRO A 103 17.38 -11.70 -18.95
C PRO A 103 16.84 -10.29 -18.70
N PHE A 104 16.68 -9.90 -17.43
CA PHE A 104 16.08 -8.61 -17.07
C PHE A 104 17.04 -7.44 -17.27
N PHE A 105 18.25 -7.58 -16.73
CA PHE A 105 19.22 -6.50 -16.59
C PHE A 105 20.36 -6.67 -17.58
N GLY A 106 20.93 -5.55 -18.01
CA GLY A 106 22.14 -5.52 -18.83
C GLY A 106 23.35 -5.05 -18.04
N ASP A 107 24.33 -4.49 -18.74
CA ASP A 107 25.59 -4.00 -18.15
C ASP A 107 25.41 -2.67 -17.41
N ASP A 108 24.37 -1.91 -17.75
CA ASP A 108 24.04 -0.64 -17.10
C ASP A 108 22.55 -0.48 -16.80
N GLU A 109 22.21 0.58 -16.06
CA GLU A 109 20.82 0.96 -15.75
C GLU A 109 20.46 2.32 -16.37
N LYS A 110 21.00 2.62 -17.57
CA LYS A 110 20.80 3.91 -18.22
C LYS A 110 19.70 3.83 -19.28
N LEU A 111 18.74 4.75 -19.22
CA LEU A 111 17.73 4.85 -20.29
C LEU A 111 18.37 5.30 -21.62
N ASN A 112 17.90 4.73 -22.73
CA ASN A 112 18.41 4.84 -24.09
C ASN A 112 19.84 4.30 -24.29
N SER A 113 20.30 3.41 -23.41
CA SER A 113 21.53 2.65 -23.62
C SER A 113 21.18 1.31 -24.23
N ASP A 114 21.90 0.91 -25.28
CA ASP A 114 21.75 -0.43 -25.88
C ASP A 114 22.14 -1.56 -24.92
N ARG A 115 22.75 -1.22 -23.77
CA ARG A 115 23.24 -2.16 -22.74
C ARG A 115 22.40 -2.18 -21.47
N ASN A 116 21.24 -1.54 -21.45
CA ASN A 116 20.43 -1.40 -20.24
C ASN A 116 19.56 -2.61 -19.87
N GLY A 117 19.56 -3.62 -20.73
CA GLY A 117 18.84 -4.87 -20.56
C GLY A 117 17.37 -4.81 -21.01
N ASN A 118 16.73 -5.98 -21.07
CA ASN A 118 15.38 -6.08 -21.63
C ASN A 118 14.33 -5.34 -20.80
N PHE A 119 14.52 -5.21 -19.48
CA PHE A 119 13.57 -4.50 -18.62
C PHE A 119 13.45 -3.03 -18.96
N LEU A 120 14.57 -2.31 -19.03
CA LEU A 120 14.58 -0.90 -19.37
C LEU A 120 14.19 -0.69 -20.85
N GLY A 121 14.69 -1.53 -21.76
CA GLY A 121 14.31 -1.48 -23.17
C GLY A 121 12.80 -1.65 -23.42
N ILE A 122 12.12 -2.53 -22.67
CA ILE A 122 10.67 -2.68 -22.77
C ILE A 122 9.94 -1.45 -22.22
N LEU A 123 10.39 -0.88 -21.09
CA LEU A 123 9.77 0.33 -20.55
C LEU A 123 9.95 1.53 -21.51
N GLU A 124 11.09 1.63 -22.18
CA GLU A 124 11.32 2.60 -23.24
C GLU A 124 10.36 2.40 -24.40
N LEU A 125 10.19 1.15 -24.87
CA LEU A 125 9.23 0.84 -25.91
C LEU A 125 7.80 1.23 -25.52
N ILE A 126 7.36 0.89 -24.30
CA ILE A 126 6.02 1.23 -23.80
C ILE A 126 5.87 2.75 -23.72
N SER A 127 6.90 3.47 -23.28
CA SER A 127 6.85 4.93 -23.13
C SER A 127 6.57 5.66 -24.45
N LYS A 128 6.97 5.11 -25.60
CA LYS A 128 6.64 5.67 -26.92
C LYS A 128 5.13 5.71 -27.21
N PHE A 129 4.35 4.89 -26.52
CA PHE A 129 2.89 4.80 -26.68
C PHE A 129 2.12 5.19 -25.42
N ASP A 130 2.82 5.53 -24.34
CA ASP A 130 2.25 5.82 -23.04
C ASP A 130 2.79 7.16 -22.50
N PRO A 131 2.07 8.28 -22.73
CA PRO A 131 2.51 9.60 -22.33
C PRO A 131 2.75 9.74 -20.82
N PHE A 132 2.05 8.94 -20.01
CA PHE A 132 2.27 8.93 -18.56
C PHE A 132 3.65 8.35 -18.23
N LEU A 133 4.00 7.22 -18.84
CA LEU A 133 5.28 6.58 -18.62
C LEU A 133 6.42 7.41 -19.20
N GLU A 134 6.24 8.00 -20.38
CA GLU A 134 7.21 8.92 -20.97
C GLU A 134 7.54 10.09 -20.03
N ASN A 135 6.51 10.73 -19.47
CA ASN A 135 6.69 11.83 -18.53
C ASN A 135 7.35 11.36 -17.22
N HIS A 136 7.02 10.16 -16.74
CA HIS A 136 7.72 9.58 -15.59
C HIS A 136 9.21 9.35 -15.88
N LEU A 137 9.53 8.68 -17.00
CA LEU A 137 10.92 8.39 -17.36
C LEU A 137 11.73 9.66 -17.59
N SER A 138 11.15 10.71 -18.19
CA SER A 138 11.84 11.97 -18.42
C SER A 138 12.14 12.74 -17.12
N GLN A 139 11.19 12.77 -16.17
CA GLN A 139 11.34 13.46 -14.90
C GLN A 139 12.29 12.76 -13.93
N PHE A 140 12.30 11.44 -13.93
CA PHE A 140 13.08 10.64 -12.96
C PHE A 140 14.36 10.06 -13.58
N ARG A 141 14.64 10.38 -14.85
CA ARG A 141 15.74 9.90 -15.70
C ARG A 141 17.09 9.77 -14.99
N ASN A 142 17.46 10.80 -14.23
CA ASN A 142 18.81 10.96 -13.65
C ASN A 142 18.79 11.77 -12.34
N LYS A 143 17.75 11.61 -11.50
CA LYS A 143 17.63 12.43 -10.28
C LYS A 143 18.68 12.11 -9.20
N GLY A 144 19.63 11.21 -9.47
CA GLY A 144 20.67 10.81 -8.54
C GLY A 144 20.15 10.00 -7.35
N PRO A 145 21.05 9.53 -6.46
CA PRO A 145 20.68 8.78 -5.28
C PRO A 145 19.82 9.62 -4.31
N GLY A 146 18.87 8.97 -3.62
CA GLY A 146 17.99 9.60 -2.62
C GLY A 146 16.54 9.86 -3.10
N ASN A 147 16.23 9.57 -4.37
CA ASN A 147 14.88 9.67 -4.91
C ASN A 147 14.22 8.29 -5.04
N ILE A 148 12.89 8.26 -4.87
CA ILE A 148 12.10 7.03 -5.03
C ILE A 148 12.21 6.56 -6.49
N ASN A 149 12.73 5.36 -6.69
CA ASN A 149 12.88 4.75 -8.01
C ASN A 149 12.37 3.30 -7.99
N TYR A 150 11.22 3.06 -8.61
CA TYR A 150 10.64 1.72 -8.78
C TYR A 150 11.18 0.96 -10.01
N ILE A 151 12.08 1.58 -10.77
CA ILE A 151 12.63 1.07 -12.03
C ILE A 151 14.08 0.59 -11.86
N SER A 152 14.75 0.97 -10.76
CA SER A 152 16.11 0.49 -10.48
C SER A 152 16.18 -1.02 -10.33
N SER A 153 17.31 -1.63 -10.68
CA SER A 153 17.45 -3.09 -10.63
C SER A 153 17.23 -3.64 -9.23
N LEU A 154 17.69 -2.92 -8.20
CA LEU A 154 17.50 -3.29 -6.80
C LEU A 154 16.01 -3.40 -6.44
N THR A 155 15.21 -2.40 -6.79
CA THR A 155 13.76 -2.41 -6.50
C THR A 155 13.06 -3.49 -7.32
N VAL A 156 13.42 -3.63 -8.60
CA VAL A 156 12.84 -4.64 -9.49
C VAL A 156 13.13 -6.06 -9.00
N ARG A 157 14.36 -6.34 -8.53
CA ARG A 157 14.72 -7.63 -7.91
C ARG A 157 13.84 -7.93 -6.70
N GLN A 158 13.65 -6.96 -5.81
CA GLN A 158 12.75 -7.13 -4.66
C GLN A 158 11.30 -7.42 -5.09
N ILE A 159 10.82 -6.76 -6.14
CA ILE A 159 9.48 -7.04 -6.69
C ILE A 159 9.41 -8.47 -7.24
N ILE A 160 10.44 -8.90 -7.98
CA ILE A 160 10.54 -10.26 -8.52
C ILE A 160 10.51 -11.29 -7.38
N ASP A 161 11.29 -11.09 -6.32
CA ASP A 161 11.32 -12.00 -5.16
C ASP A 161 9.95 -12.11 -4.48
N GLN A 162 9.24 -10.99 -4.34
CA GLN A 162 7.87 -10.97 -3.79
C GLN A 162 6.88 -11.69 -4.71
N MET A 163 7.00 -11.53 -6.03
CA MET A 163 6.17 -12.23 -7.00
C MET A 163 6.45 -13.73 -6.98
N ALA A 164 7.73 -14.14 -6.99
CA ALA A 164 8.16 -15.52 -6.92
C ALA A 164 7.65 -16.20 -5.63
N SER A 165 7.79 -15.51 -4.49
CA SER A 165 7.28 -16.00 -3.20
C SER A 165 5.77 -16.24 -3.22
N LYS A 166 4.99 -15.34 -3.84
CA LYS A 166 3.54 -15.51 -3.98
C LYS A 166 3.17 -16.70 -4.88
N VAL A 167 3.86 -16.85 -6.01
CA VAL A 167 3.65 -17.98 -6.93
C VAL A 167 4.00 -19.30 -6.23
N LEU A 168 5.14 -19.37 -5.55
CA LEU A 168 5.57 -20.54 -4.79
C LEU A 168 4.56 -20.91 -3.70
N ASN A 169 4.12 -19.94 -2.90
CA ASN A 169 3.13 -20.17 -1.85
C ASN A 169 1.79 -20.67 -2.42
N HIS A 170 1.39 -20.17 -3.58
CA HIS A 170 0.21 -20.65 -4.27
C HIS A 170 0.36 -22.12 -4.70
N ILE A 171 1.48 -22.47 -5.36
CA ILE A 171 1.79 -23.85 -5.75
C ILE A 171 1.82 -24.79 -4.54
N VAL A 172 2.50 -24.40 -3.46
CA VAL A 172 2.57 -25.18 -2.21
C VAL A 172 1.18 -25.38 -1.61
N THR A 173 0.32 -24.37 -1.67
CA THR A 173 -1.05 -24.45 -1.16
C THR A 173 -1.87 -25.45 -1.98
N GLU A 174 -1.72 -25.47 -3.31
CA GLU A 174 -2.38 -26.44 -4.19
C GLU A 174 -1.86 -27.86 -3.95
N ILE A 175 -0.54 -28.05 -3.81
CA ILE A 175 0.07 -29.35 -3.50
C ILE A 175 -0.46 -29.92 -2.18
N LYS A 176 -0.62 -29.08 -1.14
CA LYS A 176 -1.15 -29.51 0.17
C LYS A 176 -2.61 -29.98 0.13
N LYS A 177 -3.40 -29.56 -0.87
CA LYS A 177 -4.81 -29.94 -1.00
C LYS A 177 -5.00 -31.26 -1.74
N VAL A 178 -4.09 -31.61 -2.64
CA VAL A 178 -4.22 -32.80 -3.49
C VAL A 178 -3.69 -34.05 -2.77
N LYS A 179 -4.29 -35.21 -3.08
CA LYS A 179 -3.86 -36.50 -2.51
C LYS A 179 -2.56 -37.03 -3.14
N TYR A 180 -2.33 -36.71 -4.41
CA TYR A 180 -1.18 -37.18 -5.19
C TYR A 180 -0.61 -36.01 -5.99
N PHE A 181 0.72 -35.93 -6.07
CA PHE A 181 1.45 -34.98 -6.90
C PHE A 181 2.73 -35.65 -7.44
N GLY A 182 3.24 -35.15 -8.56
CA GLY A 182 4.51 -35.60 -9.14
C GLY A 182 5.57 -34.51 -9.01
N LEU A 183 6.82 -34.93 -8.76
CA LEU A 183 7.99 -34.05 -8.74
C LEU A 183 9.01 -34.64 -9.72
N ILE A 184 9.38 -33.86 -10.73
CA ILE A 184 10.47 -34.20 -11.66
C ILE A 184 11.67 -33.37 -11.21
N VAL A 185 12.77 -34.05 -10.88
CA VAL A 185 14.04 -33.41 -10.53
C VAL A 185 14.99 -33.66 -11.69
N ASP A 186 15.43 -32.58 -12.32
CA ASP A 186 16.48 -32.61 -13.33
C ASP A 186 17.78 -32.10 -12.70
N SER A 187 18.91 -32.70 -13.07
CA SER A 187 20.23 -32.33 -12.54
C SER A 187 21.22 -32.28 -13.70
N THR A 188 21.62 -31.06 -14.05
CA THR A 188 22.63 -30.82 -15.09
C THR A 188 23.98 -30.58 -14.41
N PRO A 189 25.02 -31.37 -14.71
CA PRO A 189 26.36 -31.07 -14.23
C PRO A 189 26.89 -29.83 -14.97
N ASP A 190 27.24 -28.78 -14.22
CA ASP A 190 27.90 -27.59 -14.78
C ASP A 190 29.36 -27.93 -15.08
N ILE A 191 29.66 -28.22 -16.35
CA ILE A 191 31.03 -28.34 -16.84
C ILE A 191 31.46 -26.96 -17.32
N GLU A 192 31.96 -26.13 -16.40
CA GLU A 192 32.72 -24.94 -16.78
C GLU A 192 34.03 -25.42 -17.44
N LEU A 193 34.08 -25.33 -18.78
CA LEU A 193 35.30 -25.50 -19.55
C LEU A 193 36.25 -24.36 -19.16
N ILE A 194 37.15 -24.64 -18.23
CA ILE A 194 38.37 -23.87 -18.02
C ILE A 194 39.24 -24.08 -19.25
N CYS A 195 39.18 -23.13 -20.19
CA CYS A 195 40.14 -22.96 -21.29
C CYS A 195 40.73 -21.55 -21.22
#